data_AF-M2XXP1-F1
#
_entry.id   AF-M2XXP1-F1
#
_cell.length_a   1.000
_cell.length_b   1.000
_cell.length_c   1.000
_cell.angle_alpha   90.00
_cell.angle_beta   90.00
_cell.angle_gamma   90.00
#
_symmetry.space_group_name_H-M   'P 1'
#
loop_
_entity.id
_entity.type
_entity.pdbx_description
1 polymer ?
#
loop_
_entity_poly.entity_id
_entity_poly.type
_entity_poly.pdbx_seq_one_letter_code
_entity_poly.pdbx_strand_id
1 'polypeptide(L)' 'MFHRQRDAIEAHLTVVFTALAVARSMQNTTGLSLKKIITTLRPIQSALLRAGSHTQLIPPHIPENAALIINQITGKPGH' A
#
# COMPACT_ATOMS: atom_id res chain seq x y z
N MET A 1 -14.68 28.24 18.74
CA MET A 1 -13.72 27.16 19.05
C MET A 1 -14.28 25.75 18.84
N PHE A 2 -15.58 25.49 19.10
CA PHE A 2 -16.19 24.15 18.95
C PHE A 2 -16.28 23.60 17.50
N HIS A 3 -16.35 24.47 16.48
CA HIS A 3 -16.38 24.04 15.07
C HIS A 3 -15.09 23.31 14.65
N ARG A 4 -13.92 23.86 15.01
CA ARG A 4 -12.62 23.22 14.74
C ARG A 4 -12.47 21.85 15.41
N GLN A 5 -13.12 21.62 16.54
CA GLN A 5 -13.07 20.33 17.24
C GLN A 5 -13.92 19.28 16.53
N ARG A 6 -15.11 19.67 16.04
CA ARG A 6 -15.95 18.79 15.22
C ARG A 6 -15.26 18.43 13.90
N ASP A 7 -14.69 19.44 13.22
CA ASP A 7 -13.94 19.23 11.98
C ASP A 7 -12.75 18.28 12.19
N ALA A 8 -12.04 18.40 13.31
CA ALA A 8 -10.92 17.53 13.65
C ALA A 8 -11.36 16.08 13.92
N ILE A 9 -12.51 15.88 14.60
CA ILE A 9 -13.08 14.55 14.84
C ILE A 9 -13.50 13.90 13.53
N GLU A 10 -14.24 14.61 12.70
CA GLU A 10 -14.73 14.09 11.42
C GLU A 10 -13.56 13.76 10.47
N ALA A 11 -12.54 14.61 10.41
CA ALA A 11 -11.32 14.33 9.64
C ALA A 11 -10.60 13.09 10.15
N HIS A 12 -10.43 12.96 11.47
CA HIS A 12 -9.75 11.81 12.06
C HIS A 12 -10.51 10.50 11.78
N LEU A 13 -11.83 10.49 12.01
CA LEU A 13 -12.66 9.33 11.75
C LEU A 13 -12.65 8.96 10.26
N THR A 14 -12.70 9.94 9.36
CA THR A 14 -12.61 9.68 7.92
C THR A 14 -11.33 8.95 7.57
N VAL A 15 -10.18 9.42 8.06
CA VAL A 15 -8.88 8.79 7.78
C VAL A 15 -8.79 7.40 8.39
N VAL A 16 -9.20 7.23 9.65
CA VAL A 16 -9.13 5.93 10.36
C VAL A 16 -10.08 4.91 9.74
N PHE A 17 -11.31 5.28 9.42
CA PHE A 17 -12.26 4.38 8.77
C PHE A 17 -11.81 3.99 7.37
N THR A 18 -11.27 4.94 6.59
CA THR A 18 -10.72 4.64 5.26
C THR A 18 -9.55 3.67 5.38
N ALA A 19 -8.61 3.92 6.29
CA ALA A 19 -7.48 3.02 6.54
C ALA A 19 -7.93 1.62 6.98
N LEU A 20 -8.93 1.55 7.86
CA LEU A 20 -9.50 0.28 8.33
C LEU A 20 -10.21 -0.48 7.20
N ALA A 21 -10.98 0.20 6.36
CA ALA A 21 -11.66 -0.39 5.21
C ALA A 21 -10.65 -0.96 4.20
N VAL A 22 -9.59 -0.22 3.89
CA VAL A 22 -8.51 -0.68 3.01
C VAL A 22 -7.81 -1.90 3.61
N ALA A 23 -7.44 -1.85 4.89
CA ALA A 23 -6.83 -2.98 5.59
C ALA A 23 -7.72 -4.22 5.53
N ARG A 24 -9.02 -4.07 5.82
CA ARG A 24 -9.97 -5.19 5.79
C ARG A 24 -10.13 -5.76 4.39
N SER A 25 -10.20 -4.92 3.36
CA SER A 25 -10.27 -5.35 1.96
C SER A 25 -9.04 -6.18 1.57
N MET A 26 -7.84 -5.72 1.92
CA MET A 26 -6.58 -6.43 1.63
C MET A 26 -6.52 -7.78 2.35
N GLN A 27 -6.94 -7.84 3.61
CA GLN A 27 -6.96 -9.09 4.38
C GLN A 27 -8.00 -10.08 3.84
N ASN A 28 -9.20 -9.60 3.50
CA ASN A 28 -10.27 -10.44 2.95
C ASN A 28 -9.87 -11.02 1.58
N THR A 29 -9.20 -10.24 0.74
CA THR A 29 -8.83 -10.65 -0.62
C THR A 29 -7.64 -11.61 -0.66
N THR A 30 -6.67 -11.43 0.25
CA THR A 30 -5.43 -12.24 0.29
C THR A 30 -5.48 -13.40 1.28
N GLY A 31 -6.38 -13.35 2.27
CA GLY A 31 -6.43 -14.28 3.40
C GLY A 31 -5.26 -14.14 4.39
N LEU A 32 -4.41 -13.12 4.23
CA LEU A 32 -3.22 -12.90 5.06
C LEU A 32 -3.47 -11.84 6.13
N SER A 33 -2.68 -11.89 7.21
CA SER A 33 -2.68 -10.81 8.21
C SER A 33 -2.09 -9.53 7.60
N LEU A 34 -2.59 -8.36 8.03
CA LEU A 34 -2.09 -7.06 7.57
C LEU A 34 -0.58 -6.93 7.80
N LYS A 35 -0.07 -7.45 8.94
CA LYS A 35 1.37 -7.50 9.23
C LYS A 35 2.14 -8.21 8.11
N LYS A 36 1.70 -9.40 7.69
CA LYS A 36 2.39 -10.19 6.66
C LYS A 36 2.35 -9.49 5.30
N ILE A 37 1.22 -8.85 4.96
CA ILE A 37 1.09 -8.06 3.73
C ILE A 37 2.08 -6.89 3.74
N ILE A 38 2.10 -6.10 4.82
CA ILE A 38 3.00 -4.93 4.95
C ILE A 38 4.46 -5.36 4.91
N THR A 39 4.86 -6.39 5.67
CA THR A 39 6.26 -6.83 5.70
C THR A 39 6.73 -7.40 4.36
N THR A 40 5.82 -7.99 3.57
CA THR A 40 6.16 -8.57 2.26
C THR A 40 6.24 -7.48 1.18
N LEU A 41 5.33 -6.51 1.19
CA LEU A 41 5.26 -5.48 0.15
C LEU A 41 6.12 -4.25 0.41
N ARG A 42 6.32 -3.84 1.68
CA ARG A 42 7.11 -2.65 2.06
C ARG A 42 8.51 -2.55 1.41
N PRO A 43 9.32 -3.63 1.32
CA PRO A 43 10.65 -3.53 0.73
C PRO A 43 10.65 -3.41 -0.80
N ILE A 44 9.51 -3.59 -1.46
CA ILE A 44 9.41 -3.55 -2.92
C ILE A 44 9.29 -2.08 -3.35
N GLN A 45 10.44 -1.50 -3.67
CA GLN A 45 10.54 -0.09 -4.06
C GLN A 45 11.45 0.04 -5.27
N SER A 46 11.04 0.85 -6.24
CA SER A 46 11.92 1.27 -7.34
C SER A 46 12.95 2.26 -6.79
N ALA A 47 14.20 2.14 -7.23
CA ALA A 47 15.26 3.08 -6.87
C ALA A 47 15.64 3.95 -8.06
N LEU A 48 16.00 5.21 -7.82
CA LEU A 48 16.65 6.05 -8.81
C LEU A 48 18.15 6.05 -8.53
N LEU A 49 18.94 5.51 -9.44
CA LEU A 49 20.39 5.58 -9.40
C LEU A 49 20.84 6.83 -10.15
N ARG A 50 21.61 7.69 -9.49
CA ARG A 50 22.22 8.85 -10.13
C ARG A 50 23.72 8.61 -10.30
N ALA A 51 24.16 8.52 -11.56
CA ALA A 51 25.56 8.38 -11.93
C ALA A 51 25.97 9.61 -12.76
N GLY A 52 26.62 10.59 -12.11
CA GLY A 52 26.98 11.87 -12.74
C GLY A 52 25.74 12.67 -13.17
N SER A 53 25.64 12.94 -14.48
CA SER A 53 24.48 13.62 -15.11
C SER A 53 23.35 12.67 -15.50
N HIS A 54 23.53 11.35 -15.40
CA HIS A 54 22.53 10.37 -15.79
C HIS A 54 21.74 9.88 -14.57
N THR A 55 20.41 9.87 -14.68
CA THR A 55 19.52 9.28 -13.69
C THR A 55 18.87 8.05 -14.33
N GLN A 56 19.11 6.87 -13.75
CA GLN A 56 18.55 5.60 -14.20
C GLN A 56 17.55 5.08 -13.18
N LEU A 57 16.36 4.70 -13.67
CA LEU A 57 15.37 3.99 -12.86
C LEU A 57 15.77 2.51 -12.78
N ILE A 58 15.90 2.02 -11.55
CA ILE A 58 16.10 0.61 -11.24
C ILE A 58 14.73 0.05 -10.85
N PRO A 59 14.17 -0.90 -11.62
CA PRO A 59 12.90 -1.52 -11.29
C PRO A 59 13.02 -2.33 -9.99
N PRO A 60 11.94 -2.42 -9.20
CA PRO A 60 11.95 -3.24 -8.00
C PRO A 60 12.07 -4.72 -8.35
N HIS A 61 12.85 -5.46 -7.56
CA HIS A 61 12.79 -6.93 -7.60
C HIS A 61 11.53 -7.41 -6.87
N ILE A 62 10.64 -8.10 -7.58
CA ILE A 62 9.37 -8.61 -7.04
C ILE A 62 9.49 -10.13 -6.85
N PRO A 63 9.65 -10.62 -5.60
CA PRO A 63 9.66 -12.06 -5.35
C PRO A 63 8.26 -12.67 -5.55
N GLU A 64 8.21 -13.97 -5.86
CA GLU A 64 6.97 -14.67 -6.25
C GLU A 64 5.85 -14.56 -5.21
N ASN A 65 6.19 -14.67 -3.92
CA ASN A 65 5.24 -14.48 -2.82
C ASN A 65 4.60 -13.09 -2.80
N ALA A 66 5.33 -12.05 -3.22
CA ALA A 66 4.80 -10.71 -3.34
C ALA A 66 3.96 -10.52 -4.60
N ALA A 67 4.36 -11.14 -5.72
CA ALA A 67 3.59 -11.13 -6.95
C ALA A 67 2.19 -11.73 -6.75
N LEU A 68 2.08 -12.82 -6.00
CA LEU A 68 0.79 -13.42 -5.64
C LEU A 68 -0.11 -12.45 -4.85
N ILE A 69 0.46 -11.76 -3.86
CA ILE A 69 -0.28 -10.77 -3.06
C ILE A 69 -0.74 -9.61 -3.93
N ILE A 70 0.12 -9.10 -4.83
CA ILE A 70 -0.21 -8.01 -5.75
C ILE A 70 -1.35 -8.42 -6.69
N ASN A 71 -1.27 -9.63 -7.28
CA ASN A 71 -2.29 -10.16 -8.18
C ASN A 71 -3.64 -10.36 -7.48
N GLN A 72 -3.63 -10.76 -6.20
CA GLN A 72 -4.86 -10.89 -5.42
C GLN A 72 -5.50 -9.52 -5.18
N ILE A 73 -4.72 -8.50 -4.80
CA ILE A 73 -5.24 -7.17 -4.44
C ILE A 73 -5.71 -6.38 -5.68
N THR A 74 -4.99 -6.48 -6.80
CA THR A 74 -5.31 -5.73 -8.02
C THR A 74 -6.47 -6.35 -8.81
N GLY A 75 -6.92 -7.55 -8.44
CA GLY A 75 -7.62 -8.46 -9.33
C GLY A 75 -6.68 -8.87 -10.47
N LYS A 76 -6.90 -10.03 -11.11
CA LYS A 76 -6.21 -10.29 -12.39
C LYS A 76 -6.39 -9.04 -13.26
N PRO A 77 -5.32 -8.39 -13.76
CA PRO A 77 -5.50 -7.44 -14.84
C PRO A 77 -6.17 -8.25 -15.94
N GLY A 78 -7.43 -7.92 -16.22
CA GLY A 78 -8.19 -8.59 -17.25
C GLY A 78 -7.53 -8.28 -18.58
N HIS A 79 -6.66 -9.20 -19.03
CA HIS A 79 -6.49 -9.71 -20.39
C HIS A 79 -5.67 -11.01 -20.32
#